data_AF-A0A0H3YC65-F1
#
_entry.id   AF-A0A0H3YC65-F1
#
_cell.length_a   1.000
_cell.length_b   1.000
_cell.length_c   1.000
_cell.angle_alpha   90.00
_cell.angle_beta   90.00
_cell.angle_gamma   90.00
#
_symmetry.space_group_name_H-M   'P 1'
#
loop_
_entity.id
_entity.type
_entity.pdbx_description
1 polymer ?
#
loop_
_entity_poly.entity_id
_entity_poly.type
_entity_poly.pdbx_seq_one_letter_code
_entity_poly.pdbx_strand_id
1 'polypeptide(L)'
;MLPISSDGVSEDPSIFLELEDLLADCPIPDGNQNTVKKSSASSQVEENNQDSKKTAHRFTERQRRQEMSGLYASLRSLLPLQYVKGKRAVSDHMHQAVNYVNDMKKNIEQLQKRRDKLRNITTSADPTTNAGDSPRCVKINLFKDGMEILITHSLSNKSFPLSKVLAYLLDRQLNVVHCVSTTTAPSTFLQTIHIEVISIYSTSLFSFCNSRFHYHEIQ
;
A
#
# COMPACT_ATOMS: atom_id res chain seq x y z
N MET A 1 34.93 44.98 -7.18
CA MET A 1 35.02 44.92 -5.71
C MET A 1 34.02 45.91 -5.14
N LEU A 2 32.96 45.43 -4.50
CA LEU A 2 32.31 45.93 -3.27
C LEU A 2 31.28 44.85 -2.84
N PRO A 3 30.97 44.70 -1.52
CA PRO A 3 30.57 43.45 -0.91
C PRO A 3 29.13 43.42 -0.34
N ILE A 4 28.82 42.23 0.19
CA ILE A 4 27.63 41.62 0.84
C ILE A 4 26.88 42.47 1.88
N SER A 5 25.55 42.31 1.93
CA SER A 5 24.67 42.11 3.12
C SER A 5 23.22 41.91 2.61
N SER A 6 22.23 41.26 3.23
CA SER A 6 22.05 40.24 4.28
C SER A 6 20.53 39.90 4.28
N ASP A 7 20.16 38.83 5.00
CA ASP A 7 18.81 38.47 5.48
C ASP A 7 17.87 37.80 4.44
N GLY A 8 17.21 36.65 4.67
CA GLY A 8 16.90 35.91 5.89
C GLY A 8 15.40 35.98 6.19
N VAL A 9 14.56 35.15 5.55
CA VAL A 9 13.14 34.92 5.90
C VAL A 9 12.77 33.50 5.41
N SER A 10 12.73 32.52 6.31
CA SER A 10 11.53 31.95 6.94
C SER A 10 10.84 30.87 6.10
N GLU A 11 11.03 29.63 6.53
CA GLU A 11 10.21 28.47 6.19
C GLU A 11 8.78 28.72 6.71
N ASP A 12 7.85 29.11 5.83
CA ASP A 12 6.43 29.10 6.16
C ASP A 12 5.80 27.79 5.65
N PRO A 13 5.32 26.91 6.55
CA PRO A 13 4.57 25.71 6.18
C PRO A 13 3.11 25.99 5.80
N SER A 14 2.77 27.25 5.49
CA SER A 14 1.39 27.72 5.36
C SER A 14 0.70 27.40 4.02
N ILE A 15 1.30 26.61 3.13
CA ILE A 15 0.68 26.21 1.85
C ILE A 15 -0.25 24.97 2.01
N PHE A 16 -0.52 24.53 3.24
CA PHE A 16 -1.36 23.36 3.51
C PHE A 16 -2.81 23.68 3.95
N LEU A 17 -3.23 24.94 4.04
CA LEU A 17 -4.58 25.32 4.51
C LEU A 17 -5.37 26.23 3.56
N GLU A 18 -5.22 26.07 2.25
CA GLU A 18 -6.03 26.85 1.28
C GLU A 18 -7.18 26.03 0.67
N LEU A 19 -7.58 24.92 1.30
CA LEU A 19 -8.63 24.02 0.79
C LEU A 19 -9.99 24.12 1.50
N GLU A 20 -10.15 24.95 2.55
CA GLU A 20 -11.44 25.11 3.25
C GLU A 20 -12.09 26.49 3.13
N ASP A 21 -11.35 27.54 2.75
CA ASP A 21 -11.87 28.93 2.76
C ASP A 21 -12.68 29.36 1.52
N LEU A 22 -12.99 28.46 0.59
CA LEU A 22 -13.85 28.77 -0.57
C LEU A 22 -15.23 28.10 -0.52
N LEU A 23 -15.64 27.59 0.64
CA LEU A 23 -17.00 27.10 0.89
C LEU A 23 -17.89 28.06 1.68
N ALA A 24 -17.42 29.28 1.98
CA ALA A 24 -18.25 30.30 2.62
C ALA A 24 -18.89 31.24 1.59
N ASP A 25 -20.23 31.16 1.53
CA ASP A 25 -21.18 32.17 1.07
C ASP A 25 -21.13 32.58 -0.42
N CYS A 26 -21.81 31.78 -1.25
CA CYS A 26 -22.53 32.36 -2.38
C CYS A 26 -23.78 33.07 -1.83
N PRO A 27 -23.97 34.39 -2.02
CA PRO A 27 -25.18 35.08 -1.59
C PRO A 27 -26.41 34.50 -2.31
N ILE A 28 -27.42 34.06 -1.55
CA ILE A 28 -28.77 33.81 -2.05
C ILE A 28 -29.42 35.19 -2.23
N PRO A 29 -29.93 35.56 -3.43
CA PRO A 29 -30.67 36.80 -3.57
C PRO A 29 -32.09 36.60 -3.04
N ASP A 30 -32.29 36.94 -1.76
CA ASP A 30 -33.63 37.15 -1.18
C ASP A 30 -34.19 38.48 -1.69
N GLY A 31 -35.15 38.40 -2.62
CA GLY A 31 -35.85 39.56 -3.16
C GLY A 31 -37.30 39.61 -2.70
N ASN A 32 -37.61 40.47 -1.72
CA ASN A 32 -38.96 41.01 -1.59
C ASN A 32 -38.96 42.40 -0.93
N GLN A 33 -39.39 43.43 -1.68
CA GLN A 33 -40.44 44.39 -1.29
C GLN A 33 -40.69 45.46 -2.39
N ASN A 34 -41.97 45.72 -2.63
CA ASN A 34 -42.56 46.57 -3.66
C ASN A 34 -42.24 48.07 -3.54
N THR A 35 -41.98 48.75 -4.67
CA THR A 35 -42.55 50.08 -4.98
C THR A 35 -42.71 50.26 -6.49
N VAL A 36 -43.92 50.57 -6.93
CA VAL A 36 -44.32 50.81 -8.33
C VAL A 36 -43.87 52.18 -8.82
N LYS A 37 -43.20 52.26 -9.98
CA LYS A 37 -43.40 53.30 -11.03
C LYS A 37 -42.62 53.00 -12.34
N LYS A 38 -43.35 52.35 -13.27
CA LYS A 38 -43.37 52.44 -14.75
C LYS A 38 -42.23 53.18 -15.48
N SER A 39 -41.34 52.43 -16.14
CA SER A 39 -41.12 52.40 -17.62
C SER A 39 -39.88 51.54 -17.96
N SER A 40 -39.97 50.73 -19.03
CA SER A 40 -38.96 49.81 -19.63
C SER A 40 -38.61 48.51 -18.88
N ALA A 41 -39.58 47.58 -18.75
CA ALA A 41 -39.40 46.31 -18.02
C ALA A 41 -39.12 45.06 -18.89
N SER A 42 -38.96 45.18 -20.21
CA SER A 42 -38.80 43.99 -21.07
C SER A 42 -37.35 43.56 -21.29
N SER A 43 -36.36 44.40 -20.95
CA SER A 43 -34.94 44.11 -21.26
C SER A 43 -34.13 43.63 -20.05
N GLN A 44 -34.53 43.94 -18.81
CA GLN A 44 -33.72 43.66 -17.62
C GLN A 44 -33.89 42.25 -17.03
N VAL A 45 -34.95 41.52 -17.37
CA VAL A 45 -35.19 40.14 -16.87
C VAL A 45 -34.38 39.11 -17.66
N GLU A 46 -34.26 39.31 -18.98
CA GLU A 46 -33.43 38.47 -19.86
C GLU A 46 -31.94 38.61 -19.51
N GLU A 47 -31.47 39.84 -19.27
CA GLU A 47 -30.06 40.12 -18.96
C GLU A 47 -29.61 39.49 -17.62
N ASN A 48 -30.44 39.63 -16.56
CA ASN A 48 -30.18 38.98 -15.26
C ASN A 48 -30.16 37.45 -15.33
N ASN A 49 -31.04 36.85 -16.14
CA ASN A 49 -31.08 35.39 -16.33
C ASN A 49 -29.85 34.91 -17.13
N GLN A 50 -29.34 35.74 -18.03
CA GLN A 50 -28.14 35.43 -18.79
C GLN A 50 -26.87 35.53 -17.94
N ASP A 51 -26.79 36.50 -17.03
CA ASP A 51 -25.66 36.67 -16.12
C ASP A 51 -25.61 35.63 -15.00
N SER A 52 -26.76 35.19 -14.48
CA SER A 52 -26.83 34.06 -13.54
C SER A 52 -26.38 32.75 -14.18
N LYS A 53 -26.80 32.48 -15.42
CA LYS A 53 -26.35 31.31 -16.21
C LYS A 53 -24.84 31.35 -16.49
N LYS A 54 -24.28 32.52 -16.85
CA LYS A 54 -22.84 32.71 -17.04
C LYS A 54 -22.06 32.42 -15.75
N THR A 55 -22.59 32.89 -14.61
CA THR A 55 -21.96 32.70 -13.30
C THR A 55 -21.99 31.23 -12.88
N ALA A 56 -23.14 30.56 -13.03
CA ALA A 56 -23.26 29.13 -12.77
C ALA A 56 -22.32 28.30 -13.66
N HIS A 57 -22.25 28.60 -14.96
CA HIS A 57 -21.33 27.94 -15.87
C HIS A 57 -19.86 28.14 -15.45
N ARG A 58 -19.49 29.36 -15.05
CA ARG A 58 -18.13 29.67 -14.56
C ARG A 58 -17.80 28.89 -13.29
N PHE A 59 -18.75 28.74 -12.37
CA PHE A 59 -18.59 27.94 -11.16
C PHE A 59 -18.39 26.47 -11.50
N THR A 60 -19.26 25.88 -12.34
CA THR A 60 -19.14 24.49 -12.76
C THR A 60 -17.80 24.18 -13.43
N GLU A 61 -17.34 25.04 -14.35
CA GLU A 61 -16.04 24.84 -15.00
C GLU A 61 -14.87 25.03 -14.03
N ARG A 62 -15.00 25.92 -13.03
CA ARG A 62 -14.00 26.07 -11.96
C ARG A 62 -13.90 24.80 -11.13
N GLN A 63 -15.03 24.26 -10.71
CA GLN A 63 -15.11 23.00 -9.96
C GLN A 63 -14.46 21.86 -10.76
N ARG A 64 -14.81 21.72 -12.04
CA ARG A 64 -14.21 20.72 -12.92
C ARG A 64 -12.68 20.82 -13.00
N ARG A 65 -12.13 22.04 -12.99
CA ARG A 65 -10.66 22.27 -12.99
C ARG A 65 -10.03 21.98 -11.64
N GLN A 66 -10.70 22.30 -10.54
CA GLN A 66 -10.23 21.97 -9.20
C GLN A 66 -10.15 20.45 -9.01
N GLU A 67 -11.18 19.73 -9.43
CA GLU A 67 -11.20 18.25 -9.42
C GLU A 67 -10.05 17.67 -10.26
N MET A 68 -9.86 18.15 -11.49
CA MET A 68 -8.75 17.73 -12.35
C MET A 68 -7.39 18.01 -11.72
N SER A 69 -7.21 19.18 -11.08
CA SER A 69 -5.97 19.52 -10.38
C SER A 69 -5.70 18.57 -9.22
N GLY A 70 -6.74 18.21 -8.46
CA GLY A 70 -6.66 17.22 -7.38
C GLY A 70 -6.23 15.84 -7.88
N LEU A 71 -6.78 15.39 -9.01
CA LEU A 71 -6.38 14.12 -9.63
C LEU A 71 -4.91 14.13 -10.07
N TYR A 72 -4.41 15.22 -10.66
CA TYR A 72 -3.01 15.33 -11.03
C TYR A 72 -2.06 15.38 -9.83
N ALA A 73 -2.46 16.04 -8.74
CA ALA A 73 -1.70 16.06 -7.49
C ALA A 73 -1.62 14.65 -6.88
N SER A 74 -2.75 13.93 -6.85
CA SER A 74 -2.82 12.54 -6.40
C SER A 74 -1.92 11.64 -7.24
N LEU A 75 -2.01 11.71 -8.57
CA LEU A 75 -1.13 10.97 -9.47
C LEU A 75 0.35 11.24 -9.16
N ARG A 76 0.75 12.50 -9.02
CA ARG A 76 2.14 12.87 -8.72
C ARG A 76 2.63 12.29 -7.39
N SER A 77 1.77 12.20 -6.37
CA SER A 77 2.12 11.64 -5.06
C SER A 77 2.35 10.12 -5.08
N LEU A 78 1.71 9.40 -6.01
CA LEU A 78 1.86 7.95 -6.16
C LEU A 78 3.15 7.55 -6.89
N LEU A 79 3.80 8.51 -7.56
CA LEU A 79 5.02 8.24 -8.32
C LEU A 79 6.26 8.32 -7.42
N PRO A 80 7.22 7.38 -7.56
CA PRO A 80 8.48 7.48 -6.85
C PRO A 80 9.23 8.75 -7.21
N LEU A 81 10.00 9.29 -6.26
CA LEU A 81 10.74 10.55 -6.41
C LEU A 81 11.59 10.60 -7.70
N GLN A 82 12.16 9.47 -8.12
CA GLN A 82 12.97 9.33 -9.33
C GLN A 82 12.23 9.76 -10.61
N TYR A 83 10.92 9.49 -10.67
CA TYR A 83 10.06 9.79 -11.82
C TYR A 83 9.54 11.23 -11.79
N VAL A 84 9.52 11.84 -10.61
CA VAL A 84 8.88 13.14 -10.31
C VAL A 84 9.90 14.29 -10.20
N LYS A 85 11.12 13.99 -9.76
CA LYS A 85 12.17 14.96 -9.50
C LYS A 85 12.54 15.72 -10.78
N GLY A 86 12.59 17.04 -10.68
CA GLY A 86 12.94 17.94 -11.79
C GLY A 86 11.82 18.15 -12.83
N LYS A 87 10.69 17.44 -12.74
CA LYS A 87 9.57 17.57 -13.68
C LYS A 87 8.47 18.38 -13.03
N ARG A 88 8.08 19.49 -13.64
CA ARG A 88 7.05 20.40 -13.11
C ARG A 88 5.76 20.36 -13.91
N ALA A 89 5.80 20.01 -15.20
CA ALA A 89 4.61 19.99 -16.04
C ALA A 89 3.77 18.74 -15.80
N VAL A 90 2.44 18.89 -15.89
CA VAL A 90 1.47 17.79 -15.77
C VAL A 90 1.71 16.73 -16.84
N SER A 91 2.02 17.15 -18.09
CA SER A 91 2.35 16.24 -19.19
C SER A 91 3.54 15.33 -18.87
N ASP A 92 4.56 15.88 -18.21
CA ASP A 92 5.73 15.12 -17.80
C ASP A 92 5.34 14.08 -16.78
N HIS A 93 4.54 14.43 -15.77
CA HIS A 93 4.10 13.47 -14.75
C HIS A 93 3.22 12.37 -15.36
N MET A 94 2.34 12.71 -16.31
CA MET A 94 1.53 11.75 -17.05
C MET A 94 2.42 10.75 -17.81
N HIS A 95 3.42 11.25 -18.54
CA HIS A 95 4.34 10.39 -19.29
C HIS A 95 5.16 9.50 -18.34
N GLN A 96 5.61 10.04 -17.21
CA GLN A 96 6.38 9.28 -16.23
C GLN A 96 5.55 8.25 -15.48
N ALA A 97 4.26 8.50 -15.28
CA ALA A 97 3.35 7.51 -14.73
C ALA A 97 3.26 6.26 -15.62
N VAL A 98 3.20 6.46 -16.94
CA VAL A 98 3.21 5.36 -17.90
C VAL A 98 4.51 4.56 -17.80
N ASN A 99 5.67 5.24 -17.71
CA ASN A 99 6.96 4.58 -17.57
C ASN A 99 7.03 3.77 -16.27
N TYR A 100 6.59 4.34 -15.16
CA TYR A 100 6.55 3.65 -13.87
C TYR A 100 5.67 2.39 -13.91
N VAL A 101 4.48 2.48 -14.52
CA VAL A 101 3.60 1.31 -14.71
C VAL A 101 4.30 0.21 -15.51
N ASN A 102 5.01 0.56 -16.58
CA ASN A 102 5.73 -0.42 -17.40
C ASN A 102 6.90 -1.06 -16.65
N ASP A 103 7.66 -0.28 -15.88
CA ASP A 103 8.76 -0.79 -15.07
C ASP A 103 8.26 -1.74 -13.98
N MET A 104 7.12 -1.43 -13.36
CA MET A 104 6.48 -2.31 -12.38
C MET A 104 5.98 -3.61 -13.01
N LYS A 105 5.36 -3.56 -14.19
CA LYS A 105 4.97 -4.78 -14.93
C LYS A 105 6.17 -5.68 -15.20
N LYS A 106 7.28 -5.11 -15.69
CA LYS A 106 8.53 -5.84 -15.95
C LYS A 106 9.12 -6.44 -14.67
N ASN A 107 9.07 -5.72 -13.55
CA ASN A 107 9.54 -6.22 -12.26
C ASN A 107 8.71 -7.43 -11.81
N ILE A 108 7.39 -7.35 -11.90
CA ILE A 108 6.48 -8.47 -11.59
C ILE A 108 6.83 -9.70 -12.43
N GLU A 109 6.99 -9.56 -13.74
CA GLU A 109 7.38 -10.67 -14.63
C GLU A 109 8.74 -11.27 -14.24
N GLN A 110 9.72 -10.44 -13.89
CA GLN A 110 11.05 -10.91 -13.47
C GLN A 110 10.97 -11.68 -12.16
N LEU A 111 10.20 -11.19 -11.18
CA LEU A 111 9.97 -11.88 -9.91
C LEU A 111 9.22 -13.19 -10.10
N GLN A 112 8.24 -13.24 -10.99
CA GLN A 112 7.53 -14.47 -11.37
C GLN A 112 8.50 -15.50 -11.98
N LYS A 113 9.33 -15.11 -12.96
CA LYS A 113 10.36 -16.00 -13.54
C LYS A 113 11.33 -16.54 -12.49
N ARG A 114 11.77 -15.70 -11.54
CA ARG A 114 12.65 -16.15 -10.44
C ARG A 114 11.95 -17.17 -9.54
N ARG A 115 10.68 -16.93 -9.20
CA ARG A 115 9.85 -17.85 -8.42
C ARG A 115 9.67 -19.19 -9.13
N ASP A 116 9.31 -19.16 -10.41
CA ASP A 116 9.07 -20.36 -11.21
C ASP A 116 10.36 -21.17 -11.39
N LYS A 117 11.50 -20.51 -11.59
CA LYS A 117 12.81 -21.18 -11.64
C LYS A 117 13.11 -21.91 -10.33
N LEU A 118 12.87 -21.27 -9.18
CA LEU A 118 13.09 -21.89 -7.88
C LEU A 118 12.13 -23.06 -7.65
N ARG A 119 10.85 -22.92 -8.05
CA ARG A 119 9.85 -23.99 -8.00
C ARG A 119 10.28 -25.19 -8.84
N ASN A 120 10.77 -24.97 -10.06
CA ASN A 120 11.20 -26.04 -10.95
C ASN A 120 12.45 -26.77 -10.42
N ILE A 121 13.36 -26.07 -9.74
CA ILE A 121 14.51 -26.69 -9.06
C ILE A 121 14.03 -27.59 -7.91
N THR A 122 13.03 -27.16 -7.14
CA THR A 122 12.47 -27.98 -6.06
C THR A 122 11.66 -29.17 -6.54
N THR A 123 11.08 -29.12 -7.75
CA THR A 123 10.33 -30.25 -8.35
C THR A 123 11.24 -31.20 -9.14
N SER A 124 12.40 -30.76 -9.60
CA SER A 124 13.39 -31.58 -10.33
C SER A 124 14.41 -32.26 -9.42
N ALA A 125 14.35 -32.06 -8.11
CA ALA A 125 15.05 -32.92 -7.18
C ALA A 125 14.26 -34.24 -7.08
N ASP A 126 14.70 -35.25 -7.83
CA ASP A 126 14.26 -36.64 -7.65
C ASP A 126 14.27 -36.97 -6.15
N PRO A 127 13.21 -37.59 -5.60
CA PRO A 127 13.21 -38.13 -4.26
C PRO A 127 13.95 -39.47 -4.26
N THR A 128 15.21 -39.49 -4.67
CA THR A 128 16.09 -40.65 -4.58
C THR A 128 17.24 -40.35 -3.61
N THR A 129 16.87 -39.95 -2.41
CA THR A 129 17.69 -40.25 -1.23
C THR A 129 16.85 -41.12 -0.30
N ASN A 130 17.17 -42.41 -0.33
CA ASN A 130 16.82 -43.33 0.73
C ASN A 130 17.41 -42.80 2.05
N ALA A 131 16.62 -42.03 2.78
CA ALA A 131 16.79 -41.83 4.21
C ALA A 131 15.52 -42.36 4.86
N GLY A 132 15.64 -43.53 5.48
CA GLY A 132 14.57 -44.13 6.27
C GLY A 132 14.06 -43.14 7.33
N ASP A 133 12.75 -43.19 7.53
CA ASP A 133 11.98 -42.48 8.56
C ASP A 133 12.17 -40.95 8.66
N SER A 134 11.16 -40.21 8.17
CA SER A 134 10.60 -39.19 9.06
C SER A 134 9.10 -38.95 8.78
N PRO A 135 8.21 -39.14 9.76
CA PRO A 135 6.79 -38.86 9.63
C PRO A 135 6.44 -37.36 9.70
N ARG A 136 7.42 -36.45 9.89
CA ARG A 136 7.21 -35.00 10.07
C ARG A 136 8.41 -34.19 9.53
N CYS A 137 8.17 -33.17 8.71
CA CYS A 137 9.20 -32.25 8.23
C CYS A 137 8.82 -30.80 8.58
N VAL A 138 9.77 -30.04 9.13
CA VAL A 138 9.60 -28.63 9.51
C VAL A 138 10.57 -27.78 8.70
N LYS A 139 10.06 -26.74 8.04
CA LYS A 139 10.86 -25.73 7.30
C LYS A 139 10.56 -24.36 7.86
N ILE A 140 11.58 -23.50 7.94
CA ILE A 140 11.45 -22.12 8.42
C ILE A 140 11.88 -21.19 7.29
N ASN A 141 11.01 -20.26 6.91
CA ASN A 141 11.28 -19.22 5.93
C ASN A 141 11.32 -17.86 6.63
N LEU A 142 12.31 -17.03 6.31
CA LEU A 142 12.45 -15.68 6.86
C LEU A 142 12.08 -14.64 5.80
N PHE A 143 11.32 -13.62 6.21
CA PHE A 143 10.91 -12.50 5.39
C PHE A 143 11.37 -11.18 6.02
N LYS A 144 11.31 -10.09 5.25
CA LYS A 144 11.66 -8.75 5.74
C LYS A 144 10.78 -8.29 6.92
N ASP A 145 9.59 -8.86 7.03
CA ASP A 145 8.54 -8.46 7.98
C ASP A 145 8.20 -9.55 9.02
N GLY A 146 8.91 -10.69 8.99
CA GLY A 146 8.57 -11.80 9.87
C GLY A 146 9.18 -13.15 9.52
N MET A 147 8.62 -14.20 10.10
CA MET A 147 9.00 -15.61 9.93
C MET A 147 7.78 -16.46 9.57
N GLU A 148 7.95 -17.45 8.70
CA GLU A 148 6.97 -18.50 8.43
C GLU A 148 7.56 -19.86 8.84
N ILE A 149 6.78 -20.63 9.60
CA ILE A 149 7.08 -22.01 9.95
C ILE A 149 6.11 -22.90 9.17
N LEU A 150 6.67 -23.79 8.35
CA LEU A 150 5.96 -24.76 7.54
C LEU A 150 6.17 -26.16 8.12
N ILE A 151 5.09 -26.85 8.44
CA ILE A 151 5.14 -28.17 9.06
C ILE A 151 4.32 -29.14 8.23
N THR A 152 4.96 -30.16 7.67
CA THR A 152 4.30 -31.28 7.02
C THR A 152 4.25 -32.49 7.93
N HIS A 153 3.10 -33.14 8.01
CA HIS A 153 2.94 -34.40 8.73
C HIS A 153 1.96 -35.33 8.02
N SER A 154 2.20 -36.64 8.13
CA SER A 154 1.30 -37.66 7.61
C SER A 154 0.20 -38.02 8.63
N LEU A 155 -0.95 -38.45 8.13
CA LEU A 155 -2.12 -38.86 8.93
C LEU A 155 -1.90 -40.19 9.71
N SER A 156 -0.68 -40.74 9.77
CA SER A 156 -0.43 -42.01 10.45
C SER A 156 -0.58 -41.88 11.97
N ASN A 157 -1.81 -42.12 12.44
CA ASN A 157 -2.27 -42.47 13.79
C ASN A 157 -1.86 -41.57 14.98
N LYS A 158 -1.11 -40.48 14.77
CA LYS A 158 -0.78 -39.50 15.80
C LYS A 158 -0.94 -38.09 15.24
N SER A 159 -2.01 -37.42 15.68
CA SER A 159 -2.26 -36.00 15.39
C SER A 159 -1.03 -35.17 15.75
N PHE A 160 -0.72 -34.18 14.92
CA PHE A 160 0.37 -33.26 15.17
C PHE A 160 0.04 -32.38 16.39
N PRO A 161 0.91 -32.28 17.41
CA PRO A 161 0.61 -31.51 18.62
C PRO A 161 0.82 -30.01 18.37
N LEU A 162 -0.02 -29.42 17.52
CA LEU A 162 0.01 -27.99 17.19
C LEU A 162 -0.10 -27.12 18.45
N SER A 163 -0.88 -27.56 19.43
CA SER A 163 -1.01 -26.87 20.72
C SER A 163 0.33 -26.71 21.44
N LYS A 164 1.20 -27.73 21.42
CA LYS A 164 2.54 -27.64 22.03
C LYS A 164 3.44 -26.67 21.28
N VAL A 165 3.34 -26.64 19.95
CA VAL A 165 4.12 -25.70 19.13
C VAL A 165 3.67 -24.26 19.39
N LEU A 166 2.37 -24.01 19.38
CA LEU A 166 1.85 -22.67 19.67
C LEU A 166 2.18 -22.23 21.09
N ALA A 167 2.08 -23.12 22.09
CA ALA A 167 2.51 -22.83 23.46
C ALA A 167 4.00 -22.46 23.52
N TYR A 168 4.87 -23.22 22.85
CA TYR A 168 6.29 -22.90 22.78
C TYR A 168 6.58 -21.55 22.11
N LEU A 169 5.85 -21.20 21.05
CA LEU A 169 5.98 -19.89 20.39
C LEU A 169 5.53 -18.74 21.32
N LEU A 170 4.45 -18.94 22.08
CA LEU A 170 3.96 -17.99 23.07
C LEU A 170 4.95 -17.79 24.22
N ASP A 171 5.52 -18.87 24.76
CA ASP A 171 6.53 -18.81 25.84
C ASP A 171 7.78 -18.04 25.40
N ARG A 172 8.09 -18.07 24.10
CA ARG A 172 9.19 -17.33 23.48
C ARG A 172 8.82 -15.90 23.07
N GLN A 173 7.60 -15.44 23.40
CA GLN A 173 7.09 -14.10 23.07
C GLN A 173 7.09 -13.82 21.56
N LEU A 174 6.89 -14.85 20.74
CA LEU A 174 6.76 -14.72 19.29
C LEU A 174 5.30 -14.42 18.93
N ASN A 175 5.07 -13.31 18.22
CA ASN A 175 3.72 -12.90 17.84
C ASN A 175 3.22 -13.71 16.64
N VAL A 176 2.40 -14.74 16.90
CA VAL A 176 1.76 -15.53 15.84
C VAL A 176 0.56 -14.77 15.29
N VAL A 177 0.65 -14.32 14.04
CA VAL A 177 -0.42 -13.56 13.37
C VAL A 177 -1.39 -14.49 12.65
N HIS A 178 -0.87 -15.55 12.03
CA HIS A 178 -1.67 -16.41 11.18
C HIS A 178 -1.24 -17.87 11.31
N CYS A 179 -2.22 -18.77 11.34
CA CYS A 179 -2.01 -20.20 11.52
C CYS A 179 -3.03 -20.95 10.68
N VAL A 180 -2.58 -21.62 9.61
CA VAL A 180 -3.45 -22.30 8.65
C VAL A 180 -3.00 -23.72 8.41
N SER A 181 -3.97 -24.64 8.46
CA SER A 181 -3.79 -26.04 8.08
C SER A 181 -4.45 -26.29 6.73
N THR A 182 -3.73 -26.86 5.79
CA THR A 182 -4.24 -27.31 4.49
C THR A 182 -3.89 -28.77 4.25
N THR A 183 -4.77 -29.50 3.57
CA THR A 183 -4.51 -30.88 3.13
C THR A 183 -3.92 -30.85 1.73
N THR A 184 -2.67 -31.32 1.56
CA THR A 184 -1.97 -31.26 0.26
C THR A 184 -2.12 -32.55 -0.56
N ALA A 185 -2.32 -33.69 0.10
CA ALA A 185 -2.54 -35.00 -0.50
C ALA A 185 -3.50 -35.82 0.40
N PRO A 186 -4.06 -36.96 -0.03
CA PRO A 186 -5.11 -37.66 0.73
C PRO A 186 -4.69 -38.11 2.16
N SER A 187 -3.40 -38.09 2.47
CA SER A 187 -2.85 -38.49 3.77
C SER A 187 -1.82 -37.53 4.36
N THR A 188 -1.68 -36.30 3.83
CA THR A 188 -0.69 -35.32 4.31
C THR A 188 -1.30 -33.94 4.60
N PHE A 189 -0.94 -33.40 5.76
CA PHE A 189 -1.34 -32.06 6.22
C PHE A 189 -0.13 -31.12 6.21
N LEU A 190 -0.40 -29.88 5.81
CA LEU A 190 0.53 -28.76 5.76
C LEU A 190 0.03 -27.68 6.71
N GLN A 191 0.77 -27.43 7.78
CA GLN A 191 0.54 -26.33 8.69
C GLN A 191 1.50 -25.18 8.38
N THR A 192 0.94 -24.00 8.19
CA THR A 192 1.69 -22.76 7.98
C THR A 192 1.42 -21.82 9.15
N ILE A 193 2.48 -21.38 9.83
CA ILE A 193 2.40 -20.43 10.95
C ILE A 193 3.20 -19.19 10.56
N HIS A 194 2.57 -18.02 10.56
CA HIS A 194 3.23 -16.73 10.32
C HIS A 194 3.42 -16.01 11.64
N ILE A 195 4.64 -15.53 11.83
CA ILE A 195 5.10 -14.83 13.01
C ILE A 195 5.57 -13.46 12.56
N GLU A 196 4.99 -12.42 13.14
CA GLU A 196 5.45 -11.05 12.94
C GLU A 196 6.60 -10.76 13.91
N VAL A 197 7.64 -10.10 13.39
CA VAL A 197 8.79 -9.71 14.21
C VAL A 197 8.72 -8.20 14.45
N ILE A 198 8.37 -7.82 15.67
CA ILE A 198 8.39 -6.42 16.12
C ILE A 198 9.87 -6.04 16.27
N SER A 199 10.39 -5.32 15.27
CA SER A 199 11.82 -5.07 15.11
C SER A 199 12.41 -4.18 16.22
N ILE A 200 13.42 -4.73 16.93
CA ILE A 200 14.69 -4.02 17.19
C ILE A 200 15.96 -4.91 17.12
N TYR A 201 15.89 -6.24 16.96
CA TYR A 201 17.09 -7.12 16.88
C TYR A 201 16.98 -8.21 15.79
N SER A 202 16.95 -7.80 14.52
CA SER A 202 16.89 -8.71 13.35
C SER A 202 18.03 -9.74 13.28
N THR A 203 19.19 -9.48 13.90
CA THR A 203 20.36 -10.39 13.89
C THR A 203 20.25 -11.56 14.87
N SER A 204 19.49 -11.43 15.96
CA SER A 204 19.37 -12.48 16.98
C SER A 204 18.52 -13.68 16.53
N LEU A 205 17.56 -13.45 15.63
CA LEU A 205 16.64 -14.50 15.16
C LEU A 205 17.34 -15.47 14.19
N PHE A 206 18.26 -14.97 13.37
CA PHE A 206 19.05 -15.79 12.44
C PHE A 206 19.99 -16.74 13.21
N SER A 207 20.58 -16.27 14.31
CA SER A 207 21.36 -17.11 15.23
C SER A 207 20.48 -18.11 16.00
N PHE A 208 19.27 -17.71 16.40
CA PHE A 208 18.32 -18.59 17.09
C PHE A 208 17.89 -19.79 16.22
N CYS A 209 17.48 -19.56 14.97
CA CYS A 209 17.08 -20.64 14.06
C CYS A 209 18.23 -21.59 13.70
N ASN A 210 19.47 -21.08 13.60
CA ASN A 210 20.63 -21.91 13.30
C ASN A 210 21.18 -22.68 14.51
N SER A 211 20.86 -22.28 15.74
CA SER A 211 21.51 -22.83 16.93
C SER A 211 20.70 -23.92 17.66
N ARG A 212 19.38 -24.06 17.49
CA ARG A 212 18.63 -24.99 18.37
C ARG A 212 17.26 -25.50 17.89
N PHE A 213 17.26 -26.32 16.84
CA PHE A 213 16.27 -27.39 16.69
C PHE A 213 16.99 -28.74 16.60
N HIS A 214 17.72 -29.10 17.67
CA HIS A 214 18.11 -30.49 17.86
C HIS A 214 16.87 -31.29 18.29
N TYR A 215 16.57 -32.31 17.50
CA TYR A 215 15.48 -33.29 17.63
C TYR A 215 15.52 -34.11 18.94
N HIS A 216 15.38 -33.49 20.12
CA HIS A 216 15.42 -34.27 21.36
C HIS A 216 14.42 -33.89 22.46
N GLU A 217 13.40 -33.06 22.17
CA GLU A 217 12.47 -32.65 23.23
C GLU A 217 11.01 -32.62 22.80
N ILE A 218 10.61 -33.62 22.01
CA ILE A 218 9.20 -33.97 21.83
C ILE A 218 9.10 -35.50 21.82
N GLN A 219 9.16 -36.09 23.02
CA GLN A 219 8.66 -37.44 23.28
C GLN A 219 7.55 -37.35 24.34
#